data_AF-A0A2S8PD55-F1
#
_entry.id   AF-A0A2S8PD55-F1
#
_cell.length_a   1.000
_cell.length_b   1.000
_cell.length_c   1.000
_cell.angle_alpha   90.00
_cell.angle_beta   90.00
_cell.angle_gamma   90.00
#
_symmetry.space_group_name_H-M   'P 1'
#
loop_
_entity.id
_entity.type
_entity.pdbx_description
1 polymer ?
#
loop_
_entity_poly.entity_id
_entity_poly.type
_entity_poly.pdbx_seq_one_letter_code
_entity_poly.pdbx_strand_id
1 'polypeptide(L)'
;MNEQQNQQLVVSPVTLKDLHQLDIDNNLLRQFEEWKKLPMLYKLALEELQSKIKLIKTELKLQDGYSPIEHIKVRIKEPKSIMNKMERKGYELTMDNILNHIHDIAGMRIVCAFVQDIYRLLDHLTHRDDIRLIEVKDYIAHPKPNGYQSLHVIVAVPLILIEGTRWMKVEIQMRTLAMDFWASMEHIIFYKYDKQVPPHVVAELKEASQAADKLDHQMLRLRQEILAENGDLIEGALHEMHEGES
;
A
#
# COMPACT_ATOMS: atom_id res chain seq x y z
N MET A 1 73.06 22.10 14.94
CA MET A 1 72.74 22.45 13.54
C MET A 1 73.32 21.34 12.69
N ASN A 2 72.64 20.64 11.81
CA ASN A 2 71.28 20.63 11.28
C ASN A 2 71.06 19.22 10.74
N GLU A 3 69.84 18.69 10.81
CA GLU A 3 69.31 17.77 9.79
C GLU A 3 67.81 17.57 10.03
N GLN A 4 66.99 18.44 9.46
CA GLN A 4 65.58 18.14 9.19
C GLN A 4 65.50 17.58 7.77
N GLN A 5 65.30 16.27 7.67
CA GLN A 5 65.00 15.59 6.41
C GLN A 5 63.61 15.98 5.93
N ASN A 6 63.56 16.66 4.78
CA ASN A 6 62.34 17.02 4.09
C ASN A 6 61.83 15.79 3.31
N GLN A 7 60.84 15.07 3.84
CA GLN A 7 60.16 13.99 3.10
C GLN A 7 59.28 14.61 2.01
N GLN A 8 59.78 14.66 0.77
CA GLN A 8 58.96 14.90 -0.41
C GLN A 8 58.00 13.71 -0.59
N LEU A 9 56.70 13.99 -0.50
CA LEU A 9 55.63 13.07 -0.90
C LEU A 9 55.79 12.76 -2.40
N VAL A 10 56.31 11.57 -2.71
CA VAL A 10 56.34 11.04 -4.06
C VAL A 10 54.91 10.62 -4.41
N VAL A 11 54.20 11.45 -5.19
CA VAL A 11 52.89 11.10 -5.71
C VAL A 11 53.09 10.25 -6.95
N SER A 12 52.90 8.94 -6.82
CA SER A 12 52.91 8.00 -7.96
C SER A 12 51.85 8.42 -8.99
N PRO A 13 52.12 8.32 -10.30
CA PRO A 13 51.16 8.71 -11.32
C PRO A 13 49.93 7.80 -11.28
N VAL A 14 48.75 8.39 -11.06
CA VAL A 14 47.46 7.69 -11.09
C VAL A 14 47.21 7.18 -12.51
N THR A 15 47.01 5.87 -12.70
CA THR A 15 46.73 5.31 -14.02
C THR A 15 45.24 5.37 -14.36
N LEU A 16 44.91 5.31 -15.65
CA LEU A 16 43.51 5.24 -16.13
C LEU A 16 42.74 4.06 -15.54
N LYS A 17 43.43 2.95 -15.23
CA LYS A 17 42.83 1.81 -14.54
C LYS A 17 42.47 2.14 -13.10
N ASP A 18 43.33 2.89 -12.39
CA ASP A 18 43.07 3.32 -11.02
C ASP A 18 41.88 4.28 -10.95
N LEU A 19 41.78 5.21 -11.92
CA LEU A 19 40.62 6.12 -12.03
C LEU A 19 39.32 5.35 -12.30
N HIS A 20 39.33 4.36 -13.21
CA HIS A 20 38.16 3.52 -13.46
C HIS A 20 37.78 2.66 -12.25
N GLN A 21 38.76 2.09 -11.55
CA GLN A 21 38.53 1.27 -10.36
C GLN A 21 37.92 2.12 -9.23
N LEU A 22 38.45 3.32 -8.99
CA LEU A 22 37.93 4.28 -8.03
C LEU A 22 36.50 4.73 -8.38
N ASP A 23 36.18 4.93 -9.66
CA ASP A 23 34.85 5.34 -10.11
C ASP A 23 33.82 4.20 -9.95
N ILE A 24 34.24 2.95 -10.22
CA ILE A 24 33.44 1.75 -9.97
C ILE A 24 33.19 1.57 -8.47
N ASP A 25 34.23 1.67 -7.63
CA ASP A 25 34.13 1.51 -6.18
C ASP A 25 33.26 2.63 -5.57
N ASN A 26 33.38 3.87 -6.05
CA ASN A 26 32.52 4.98 -5.63
C ASN A 26 31.06 4.79 -6.05
N ASN A 27 30.81 4.27 -7.26
CA ASN A 27 29.46 3.99 -7.73
C ASN A 27 28.82 2.86 -6.91
N LEU A 28 29.56 1.78 -6.64
CA LEU A 28 29.11 0.67 -5.78
C LEU A 28 28.81 1.13 -4.35
N LEU A 29 29.67 1.98 -3.77
CA LEU A 29 29.45 2.56 -2.44
C LEU A 29 28.20 3.44 -2.39
N ARG A 30 27.98 4.29 -3.41
CA ARG A 30 26.77 5.12 -3.52
C ARG A 30 25.51 4.26 -3.63
N GLN A 31 25.52 3.26 -4.50
CA GLN A 31 24.39 2.33 -4.65
C GLN A 31 24.10 1.59 -3.34
N PHE A 32 25.13 1.20 -2.59
CA PHE A 32 24.99 0.54 -1.29
C PHE A 32 24.42 1.48 -0.21
N GLU A 33 24.86 2.74 -0.18
CA GLU A 33 24.28 3.75 0.71
C GLU A 33 22.81 4.05 0.39
N GLU A 34 22.47 4.17 -0.89
CA GLU A 34 21.08 4.36 -1.31
C GLU A 34 20.22 3.16 -0.93
N TRP A 35 20.73 1.94 -1.09
CA TRP A 35 20.08 0.72 -0.65
C TRP A 35 19.81 0.70 0.85
N LYS A 36 20.76 1.17 1.67
CA LYS A 36 20.55 1.30 3.12
C LYS A 36 19.49 2.33 3.47
N LYS A 37 19.36 3.41 2.70
CA LYS A 37 18.36 4.46 2.91
C LYS A 37 16.98 4.05 2.43
N LEU A 38 16.87 3.17 1.44
CA LEU A 38 15.61 2.84 0.77
C LEU A 38 14.48 2.38 1.72
N PRO A 39 14.70 1.45 2.68
CA PRO A 39 13.66 1.08 3.63
C PRO A 39 13.16 2.26 4.47
N MET A 40 14.07 3.17 4.85
CA MET A 40 13.72 4.36 5.63
C MET A 40 12.90 5.34 4.78
N LEU A 41 13.25 5.55 3.51
CA LEU A 41 12.47 6.40 2.59
C LEU A 41 11.05 5.86 2.40
N TYR A 42 10.90 4.54 2.21
CA TYR A 42 9.59 3.91 2.14
C TYR A 42 8.80 3.98 3.45
N LYS A 43 9.48 3.91 4.60
CA LYS A 43 8.86 4.12 5.90
C LYS A 43 8.28 5.53 6.02
N LEU A 44 9.06 6.55 5.68
CA LEU A 44 8.59 7.94 5.71
C LEU A 44 7.43 8.17 4.74
N ALA A 45 7.50 7.60 3.53
CA ALA A 45 6.40 7.66 2.57
C ALA A 45 5.11 6.99 3.10
N LEU A 46 5.23 5.88 3.82
CA LEU A 46 4.10 5.22 4.48
C LEU A 46 3.52 6.07 5.62
N GLU A 47 4.34 6.74 6.41
CA GLU A 47 3.90 7.64 7.49
C GLU A 47 3.15 8.87 6.93
N GLU A 48 3.67 9.46 5.85
CA GLU A 48 3.01 10.56 5.12
C GLU A 48 1.64 10.11 4.59
N LEU A 49 1.61 8.98 3.87
CA LEU A 49 0.36 8.43 3.35
C LEU A 49 -0.62 8.09 4.49
N GLN A 50 -0.13 7.49 5.58
CA GLN A 50 -0.99 7.10 6.71
C GLN A 50 -1.64 8.33 7.35
N SER A 51 -0.91 9.44 7.43
CA SER A 51 -1.43 10.71 7.94
C SER A 51 -2.53 11.26 7.03
N LYS A 52 -2.36 11.21 5.70
CA LYS A 52 -3.40 11.60 4.72
C LYS A 52 -4.65 10.72 4.84
N ILE A 53 -4.50 9.40 4.96
CA ILE A 53 -5.64 8.49 5.14
C ILE A 53 -6.34 8.74 6.49
N LYS A 54 -5.61 9.05 7.56
CA LYS A 54 -6.22 9.41 8.87
C LYS A 54 -7.04 10.70 8.78
N LEU A 55 -6.60 11.68 8.00
CA LEU A 55 -7.38 12.89 7.72
C LEU A 55 -8.69 12.52 7.03
N ILE A 56 -8.62 11.76 5.93
CA ILE A 56 -9.82 11.28 5.19
C ILE A 56 -10.76 10.51 6.10
N LYS A 57 -10.24 9.60 6.94
CA LYS A 57 -11.02 8.86 7.94
C LYS A 57 -11.80 9.81 8.87
N THR A 58 -11.17 10.91 9.29
CA THR A 58 -11.76 11.89 10.21
C THR A 58 -12.83 12.71 9.50
N GLU A 59 -12.57 13.17 8.28
CA GLU A 59 -13.54 13.93 7.47
C GLU A 59 -14.79 13.09 7.16
N LEU A 60 -14.62 11.84 6.74
CA LEU A 60 -15.73 10.92 6.48
C LEU A 60 -16.57 10.66 7.74
N LYS A 61 -15.90 10.53 8.90
CA LYS A 61 -16.61 10.38 10.19
C LYS A 61 -17.44 11.60 10.55
N LEU A 62 -16.96 12.80 10.26
CA LEU A 62 -17.69 14.04 10.53
C LEU A 62 -18.89 14.20 9.58
N GLN A 63 -18.73 13.82 8.31
CA GLN A 63 -19.80 13.92 7.30
C GLN A 63 -20.92 12.90 7.53
N ASP A 64 -20.56 11.63 7.76
CA ASP A 64 -21.53 10.54 7.76
C ASP A 64 -21.95 10.08 9.18
N GLY A 65 -21.31 10.60 10.23
CA GLY A 65 -21.52 10.17 11.61
C GLY A 65 -20.88 8.82 11.99
N TYR A 66 -20.26 8.10 11.05
CA TYR A 66 -19.51 6.86 11.29
C TYR A 66 -18.21 6.84 10.48
N SER A 67 -17.24 6.05 10.94
CA SER A 67 -15.95 5.92 10.25
C SER A 67 -15.97 4.75 9.28
N PRO A 68 -15.91 4.97 7.95
CA PRO A 68 -15.88 3.87 6.97
C PRO A 68 -14.61 3.03 7.04
N ILE A 69 -13.51 3.60 7.55
CA ILE A 69 -12.23 2.92 7.73
C ILE A 69 -12.14 2.38 9.16
N GLU A 70 -12.05 1.06 9.31
CA GLU A 70 -11.88 0.39 10.60
C GLU A 70 -10.44 0.53 11.09
N HIS A 71 -9.50 -0.02 10.33
CA HIS A 71 -8.09 -0.03 10.70
C HIS A 71 -7.16 0.00 9.48
N ILE A 72 -5.95 0.50 9.72
CA ILE A 72 -4.89 0.64 8.72
C ILE A 72 -3.67 -0.13 9.21
N LYS A 73 -3.14 -1.03 8.38
CA LYS A 73 -1.88 -1.75 8.63
C LYS A 73 -0.87 -1.33 7.59
N VAL A 74 0.38 -1.10 7.99
CA VAL A 74 1.47 -0.79 7.06
C VAL A 74 2.53 -1.89 7.13
N ARG A 75 3.19 -2.14 6.00
CA ARG A 75 4.26 -3.14 5.90
C ARG A 75 5.30 -2.66 4.90
N ILE A 76 6.56 -2.92 5.22
CA ILE A 76 7.68 -2.81 4.28
C ILE A 76 8.13 -4.24 3.95
N LYS A 77 8.44 -4.48 2.68
CA LYS A 77 8.92 -5.78 2.20
C LYS A 77 10.37 -5.98 2.60
N GLU A 78 10.66 -7.14 3.18
CA GLU A 78 12.03 -7.53 3.53
C GLU A 78 12.94 -7.54 2.29
N PRO A 79 14.20 -7.06 2.39
CA PRO A 79 15.15 -7.04 1.26
C PRO A 79 15.25 -8.38 0.52
N LYS A 80 15.30 -9.49 1.26
CA LYS A 80 15.32 -10.85 0.68
C LYS A 80 14.11 -11.13 -0.21
N SER A 81 12.93 -10.65 0.18
CA SER A 81 11.71 -10.81 -0.60
C SER A 81 11.66 -9.92 -1.85
N ILE A 82 12.37 -8.79 -1.84
CA ILE A 82 12.57 -7.93 -3.01
C ILE A 82 13.48 -8.64 -4.01
N MET A 83 14.63 -9.15 -3.55
CA MET A 83 15.58 -9.90 -4.39
C MET A 83 14.91 -11.11 -5.06
N ASN A 84 14.22 -11.96 -4.28
CA ASN A 84 13.48 -13.10 -4.82
C ASN A 84 12.38 -12.71 -5.82
N LYS A 85 11.86 -11.47 -5.75
CA LYS A 85 10.84 -10.99 -6.71
C LYS A 85 11.49 -10.46 -7.99
N MET A 86 12.66 -9.85 -7.90
CA MET A 86 13.49 -9.44 -9.04
C MET A 86 13.92 -10.65 -9.86
N GLU A 87 14.49 -11.66 -9.21
CA GLU A 87 14.92 -12.91 -9.85
C GLU A 87 13.76 -13.62 -10.56
N ARG A 88 12.60 -13.76 -9.89
CA ARG A 88 11.41 -14.37 -10.50
C ARG A 88 10.86 -13.60 -11.70
N LYS A 89 11.10 -12.28 -11.76
CA LYS A 89 10.71 -11.44 -12.89
C LYS A 89 11.79 -11.34 -13.97
N GLY A 90 12.97 -11.92 -13.75
CA GLY A 90 14.08 -11.90 -14.69
C GLY A 90 14.81 -10.56 -14.81
N TYR A 91 14.71 -9.68 -13.80
CA TYR A 91 15.40 -8.39 -13.80
C TYR A 91 16.71 -8.44 -13.03
N GLU A 92 17.73 -7.75 -13.51
CA GLU A 92 18.98 -7.55 -12.79
C GLU A 92 18.74 -6.75 -11.50
N LEU A 93 19.53 -7.06 -10.47
CA LEU A 93 19.48 -6.41 -9.14
C LEU A 93 20.11 -5.02 -9.15
N THR A 94 19.53 -4.10 -9.92
CA THR A 94 19.90 -2.69 -9.94
C THR A 94 18.83 -1.85 -9.25
N MET A 95 19.24 -0.69 -8.74
CA MET A 95 18.33 0.22 -8.03
C MET A 95 17.18 0.71 -8.92
N ASP A 96 17.51 1.08 -10.16
CA ASP A 96 16.54 1.51 -11.17
C ASP A 96 15.50 0.42 -11.45
N ASN A 97 15.94 -0.83 -11.64
CA ASN A 97 15.02 -1.92 -11.91
C ASN A 97 14.08 -2.19 -10.72
N ILE A 98 14.58 -2.05 -9.49
CA ILE A 98 13.77 -2.22 -8.28
C ILE A 98 12.68 -1.14 -8.21
N LEU A 99 13.05 0.14 -8.35
CA LEU A 99 12.13 1.27 -8.29
C LEU A 99 11.09 1.25 -9.43
N ASN A 100 11.49 0.75 -10.60
CA ASN A 100 10.63 0.71 -11.78
C ASN A 100 9.70 -0.51 -11.82
N HIS A 101 10.16 -1.68 -11.38
CA HIS A 101 9.44 -2.94 -11.56
C HIS A 101 8.85 -3.56 -10.28
N ILE A 102 9.26 -3.12 -9.10
CA ILE A 102 8.72 -3.59 -7.82
C ILE A 102 7.90 -2.48 -7.17
N HIS A 103 6.58 -2.60 -7.26
CA HIS A 103 5.67 -1.56 -6.75
C HIS A 103 5.17 -1.84 -5.33
N ASP A 104 5.35 -3.07 -4.81
CA ASP A 104 4.92 -3.54 -3.49
C ASP A 104 6.07 -3.56 -2.47
N ILE A 105 7.01 -2.62 -2.57
CA ILE A 105 8.08 -2.45 -1.57
C ILE A 105 7.48 -1.92 -0.27
N ALA A 106 6.62 -0.91 -0.39
CA ALA A 106 5.78 -0.40 0.67
C ALA A 106 4.32 -0.80 0.40
N GLY A 107 3.67 -1.36 1.41
CA GLY A 107 2.28 -1.77 1.37
C GLY A 107 1.48 -1.15 2.49
N MET A 108 0.32 -0.57 2.16
CA MET A 108 -0.68 -0.15 3.11
C MET A 108 -1.94 -0.99 2.92
N ARG A 109 -2.47 -1.58 4.00
CA ARG A 109 -3.77 -2.23 4.00
C ARG A 109 -4.76 -1.35 4.72
N ILE A 110 -5.89 -1.08 4.08
CA ILE A 110 -7.00 -0.34 4.65
C ILE A 110 -8.18 -1.28 4.70
N VAL A 111 -8.70 -1.53 5.91
CA VAL A 111 -9.89 -2.34 6.10
C VAL A 111 -11.06 -1.40 6.33
N CYS A 112 -12.06 -1.50 5.46
CA CYS A 112 -13.29 -0.72 5.52
C CYS A 112 -14.45 -1.58 6.03
N ALA A 113 -15.51 -0.92 6.49
CA ALA A 113 -16.73 -1.60 6.94
C ALA A 113 -17.46 -2.26 5.76
N PHE A 114 -17.64 -1.54 4.65
CA PHE A 114 -18.38 -2.03 3.49
C PHE A 114 -17.63 -1.87 2.17
N VAL A 115 -18.08 -2.61 1.15
CA VAL A 115 -17.53 -2.53 -0.21
C VAL A 115 -17.72 -1.14 -0.82
N GLN A 116 -18.86 -0.48 -0.59
CA GLN A 116 -19.12 0.87 -1.08
C GLN A 116 -18.09 1.89 -0.54
N ASP A 117 -17.68 1.73 0.72
CA ASP A 117 -16.69 2.60 1.35
C ASP A 117 -15.30 2.47 0.73
N ILE A 118 -14.96 1.27 0.22
CA ILE A 118 -13.72 1.03 -0.53
C ILE A 118 -13.71 1.86 -1.82
N TYR A 119 -14.80 1.84 -2.57
CA TYR A 119 -14.89 2.60 -3.82
C TYR A 119 -14.98 4.11 -3.58
N ARG A 120 -15.65 4.55 -2.52
CA ARG A 120 -15.63 5.96 -2.11
C ARG A 120 -14.22 6.42 -1.73
N LEU A 121 -13.46 5.60 -1.01
CA LEU A 121 -12.06 5.92 -0.70
C LEU A 121 -11.18 5.94 -1.96
N LEU A 122 -11.38 5.02 -2.90
CA LEU A 122 -10.72 5.07 -4.21
C LEU A 122 -11.01 6.40 -4.91
N ASP A 123 -12.29 6.78 -5.01
CA ASP A 123 -12.72 8.02 -5.65
C ASP A 123 -12.06 9.25 -5.01
N HIS A 124 -12.06 9.33 -3.68
CA HIS A 124 -11.33 10.38 -2.96
C HIS A 124 -9.84 10.38 -3.28
N LEU A 125 -9.17 9.22 -3.33
CA LEU A 125 -7.76 9.15 -3.66
C LEU A 125 -7.47 9.60 -5.10
N THR A 126 -8.39 9.36 -6.04
CA THR A 126 -8.21 9.74 -7.45
C THR A 126 -8.39 11.24 -7.71
N HIS A 127 -9.13 11.95 -6.87
CA HIS A 127 -9.39 13.39 -7.00
C HIS A 127 -8.37 14.29 -6.28
N ARG A 128 -7.31 13.71 -5.69
CA ARG A 128 -6.31 14.46 -4.93
C ARG A 128 -5.12 14.86 -5.80
N ASP A 129 -4.68 16.11 -5.65
CA ASP A 129 -3.48 16.61 -6.33
C ASP A 129 -2.16 16.13 -5.68
N ASP A 130 -2.22 15.73 -4.41
CA ASP A 130 -1.05 15.35 -3.61
C ASP A 130 -0.73 13.84 -3.65
N ILE A 131 -1.48 13.05 -4.41
CA ILE A 131 -1.28 11.62 -4.63
C ILE A 131 -1.48 11.32 -6.11
N ARG A 132 -0.55 10.60 -6.74
CA ARG A 132 -0.71 10.19 -8.15
C ARG A 132 -1.18 8.75 -8.22
N LEU A 133 -2.33 8.51 -8.85
CA LEU A 133 -2.78 7.16 -9.18
C LEU A 133 -1.92 6.59 -10.31
N ILE A 134 -1.38 5.38 -10.12
CA ILE A 134 -0.53 4.71 -11.11
C ILE A 134 -1.24 3.51 -11.74
N GLU A 135 -1.86 2.65 -10.92
CA GLU A 135 -2.51 1.43 -11.39
C GLU A 135 -3.65 1.04 -10.42
N VAL A 136 -4.74 0.49 -10.95
CA VAL A 136 -5.84 -0.11 -10.17
C VAL A 136 -6.07 -1.54 -10.65
N LYS A 137 -6.12 -2.48 -9.70
CA LYS A 137 -6.49 -3.89 -9.95
C LYS A 137 -7.66 -4.24 -9.04
N ASP A 138 -8.82 -4.39 -9.66
CA ASP A 138 -10.06 -4.64 -8.96
C ASP A 138 -10.36 -6.15 -8.86
N TYR A 139 -9.89 -6.77 -7.77
CA TYR A 139 -10.26 -8.15 -7.47
C TYR A 139 -11.56 -8.26 -6.66
N ILE A 140 -12.25 -7.15 -6.39
CA ILE A 140 -13.61 -7.19 -5.83
C ILE A 140 -14.58 -7.48 -6.96
N ALA A 141 -14.51 -6.69 -8.04
CA ALA A 141 -15.32 -6.90 -9.25
C ALA A 141 -14.91 -8.17 -10.02
N HIS A 142 -13.61 -8.49 -10.03
CA HIS A 142 -13.08 -9.68 -10.70
C HIS A 142 -12.23 -10.55 -9.76
N PRO A 143 -12.86 -11.32 -8.85
CA PRO A 143 -12.16 -12.17 -7.91
C PRO A 143 -11.23 -13.17 -8.59
N LYS A 144 -10.11 -13.51 -7.94
CA LYS A 144 -9.21 -14.54 -8.46
C LYS A 144 -9.87 -15.92 -8.40
N PRO A 145 -9.38 -16.92 -9.17
CA PRO A 145 -9.95 -18.27 -9.19
C PRO A 145 -10.06 -18.95 -7.82
N ASN A 146 -9.18 -18.61 -6.88
CA ASN A 146 -9.17 -19.11 -5.50
C ASN A 146 -10.16 -18.40 -4.56
N GLY A 147 -10.93 -17.40 -5.03
CA GLY A 147 -11.86 -16.61 -4.21
C GLY A 147 -11.24 -15.33 -3.61
N TYR A 148 -9.99 -15.02 -3.90
CA TYR A 148 -9.36 -13.82 -3.37
C TYR A 148 -10.01 -12.54 -3.89
N GLN A 149 -10.44 -11.69 -2.95
CA GLN A 149 -11.02 -10.36 -3.18
C GLN A 149 -10.24 -9.28 -2.43
N SER A 150 -9.95 -8.17 -3.12
CA SER A 150 -9.33 -6.95 -2.60
C SER A 150 -9.23 -5.93 -3.75
N LEU A 151 -9.34 -4.64 -3.46
CA LEU A 151 -9.00 -3.60 -4.42
C LEU A 151 -7.53 -3.22 -4.22
N HIS A 152 -6.68 -3.42 -5.23
CA HIS A 152 -5.26 -3.04 -5.17
C HIS A 152 -5.06 -1.77 -5.96
N VAL A 153 -4.45 -0.77 -5.33
CA VAL A 153 -4.20 0.54 -5.92
C VAL A 153 -2.74 0.88 -5.73
N ILE A 154 -2.04 1.13 -6.83
CA ILE A 154 -0.66 1.60 -6.80
C ILE A 154 -0.71 3.12 -6.92
N VAL A 155 -0.17 3.81 -5.91
CA VAL A 155 -0.08 5.26 -5.89
C VAL A 155 1.37 5.70 -5.80
N ALA A 156 1.70 6.91 -6.27
CA ALA A 156 2.95 7.58 -5.96
C ALA A 156 2.69 8.74 -4.98
N VAL A 157 3.40 8.71 -3.86
CA VAL A 157 3.29 9.69 -2.77
C VAL A 157 4.52 10.60 -2.79
N PRO A 158 4.37 11.93 -2.74
CA PRO A 158 5.50 12.84 -2.69
C PRO A 158 6.11 12.84 -1.30
N LEU A 159 7.39 12.50 -1.22
CA LEU A 159 8.21 12.64 -0.02
C LEU A 159 9.08 13.88 -0.17
N ILE A 160 8.77 14.93 0.59
CA ILE A 160 9.49 16.20 0.56
C ILE A 160 10.70 16.08 1.50
N LEU A 161 11.90 15.93 0.93
CA LEU A 161 13.16 15.85 1.66
C LEU A 161 13.93 17.17 1.53
N ILE A 162 14.98 17.33 2.35
CA ILE A 162 15.91 18.47 2.26
C ILE A 162 16.54 18.57 0.86
N GLU A 163 16.80 17.42 0.25
CA GLU A 163 17.41 17.27 -1.09
C GLU A 163 16.42 17.57 -2.23
N GLY A 164 15.12 17.66 -1.93
CA GLY A 164 14.04 17.81 -2.90
C GLY A 164 12.92 16.78 -2.73
N THR A 165 11.94 16.83 -3.63
CA THR A 165 10.78 15.93 -3.59
C THR A 165 11.07 14.64 -4.35
N ARG A 166 10.85 13.49 -3.69
CA ARG A 166 10.92 12.16 -4.30
C ARG A 166 9.54 11.51 -4.33
N TRP A 167 9.13 10.97 -5.48
CA TRP A 167 7.85 10.27 -5.61
C TRP A 167 8.02 8.78 -5.32
N MET A 168 7.45 8.32 -4.22
CA MET A 168 7.60 6.95 -3.73
C MET A 168 6.34 6.14 -4.05
N LYS A 169 6.49 5.00 -4.74
CA LYS A 169 5.38 4.11 -5.08
C LYS A 169 4.95 3.29 -3.85
N VAL A 170 3.66 3.29 -3.54
CA VAL A 170 3.08 2.50 -2.45
C VAL A 170 1.89 1.71 -2.99
N GLU A 171 1.81 0.43 -2.65
CA GLU A 171 0.64 -0.40 -2.93
C GLU A 171 -0.37 -0.28 -1.77
N ILE A 172 -1.57 0.21 -2.06
CA ILE A 172 -2.70 0.24 -1.14
C ILE A 172 -3.61 -0.96 -1.45
N GLN A 173 -3.87 -1.79 -0.46
CA GLN A 173 -4.83 -2.89 -0.53
C GLN A 173 -6.05 -2.54 0.32
N MET A 174 -7.18 -2.30 -0.33
CA MET A 174 -8.45 -2.03 0.34
C MET A 174 -9.31 -3.29 0.38
N ARG A 175 -9.92 -3.56 1.54
CA ARG A 175 -10.68 -4.78 1.84
C ARG A 175 -11.80 -4.49 2.82
N THR A 176 -12.84 -5.32 2.84
CA THR A 176 -13.77 -5.41 3.98
C THR A 176 -13.15 -6.23 5.11
N LEU A 177 -13.79 -6.28 6.28
CA LEU A 177 -13.37 -7.18 7.35
C LEU A 177 -13.39 -8.64 6.92
N ALA A 178 -14.43 -9.06 6.19
CA ALA A 178 -14.57 -10.44 5.74
C ALA A 178 -13.48 -10.82 4.73
N MET A 179 -13.17 -9.92 3.78
CA MET A 179 -12.06 -10.08 2.85
C MET A 179 -10.69 -10.13 3.55
N ASP A 180 -10.43 -9.28 4.55
CA ASP A 180 -9.15 -9.30 5.29
C ASP A 180 -9.00 -10.59 6.12
N PHE A 181 -10.09 -11.05 6.75
CA PHE A 181 -10.11 -12.29 7.49
C PHE A 181 -9.80 -13.49 6.58
N TRP A 182 -10.57 -13.64 5.51
CA TRP A 182 -10.40 -14.76 4.57
C TRP A 182 -9.00 -14.79 3.97
N ALA A 183 -8.50 -13.65 3.48
CA ALA A 183 -7.18 -13.59 2.86
C ALA A 183 -6.03 -13.79 3.87
N SER A 184 -6.23 -13.45 5.14
CA SER A 184 -5.25 -13.75 6.18
C SER A 184 -5.21 -15.24 6.49
N MET A 185 -6.36 -15.91 6.54
CA MET A 185 -6.44 -17.36 6.74
C MET A 185 -5.84 -18.14 5.56
N GLU A 186 -6.19 -17.76 4.33
CA GLU A 186 -5.61 -18.33 3.11
C GLU A 186 -4.09 -18.21 3.12
N HIS A 187 -3.56 -17.02 3.41
CA HIS A 187 -2.12 -16.80 3.45
C HIS A 187 -1.42 -17.65 4.52
N ILE A 188 -2.01 -17.80 5.72
CA ILE A 188 -1.45 -18.64 6.79
C ILE A 188 -1.37 -20.11 6.34
N ILE A 189 -2.43 -20.62 5.70
CA ILE A 189 -2.49 -22.00 5.21
C ILE A 189 -1.42 -22.18 4.11
N PHE A 190 -1.44 -21.37 3.06
CA PHE A 190 -0.48 -21.53 1.97
C PHE A 190 0.99 -21.34 2.40
N TYR A 191 1.24 -20.46 3.37
CA TYR A 191 2.60 -20.23 3.87
C TYR A 191 3.12 -21.38 4.75
N LYS A 192 2.27 -21.95 5.63
CA LYS A 192 2.69 -23.06 6.51
C LYS A 192 2.87 -24.39 5.75
N TYR A 193 2.13 -24.60 4.67
CA TYR A 193 2.14 -25.86 3.91
C TYR A 193 3.00 -25.81 2.64
N ASP A 194 3.95 -24.88 2.53
CA ASP A 194 4.87 -24.71 1.39
C ASP A 194 4.19 -24.80 0.01
N LYS A 195 2.98 -24.23 -0.09
CA LYS A 195 2.09 -24.26 -1.27
C LYS A 195 1.61 -25.63 -1.74
N GLN A 196 1.86 -26.71 -0.99
CA GLN A 196 1.31 -28.04 -1.23
C GLN A 196 -0.03 -28.21 -0.52
N VAL A 197 -0.98 -27.33 -0.84
CA VAL A 197 -2.32 -27.38 -0.23
C VAL A 197 -3.19 -28.38 -1.02
N PRO A 198 -3.81 -29.37 -0.36
CA PRO A 198 -4.67 -30.33 -1.05
C PRO A 198 -5.83 -29.66 -1.81
N PRO A 199 -6.25 -30.18 -2.98
CA PRO A 199 -7.30 -29.56 -3.79
C PRO A 199 -8.63 -29.34 -3.06
N HIS A 200 -9.01 -30.25 -2.15
CA HIS A 200 -10.23 -30.12 -1.36
C HIS A 200 -10.19 -28.89 -0.42
N VAL A 201 -9.03 -28.59 0.19
CA VAL A 201 -8.86 -27.40 1.04
C VAL A 201 -8.98 -26.12 0.22
N VAL A 202 -8.45 -26.11 -1.01
CA VAL A 202 -8.60 -24.96 -1.91
C VAL A 202 -10.07 -24.73 -2.29
N ALA A 203 -10.83 -25.81 -2.51
CA ALA A 203 -12.26 -25.73 -2.77
C ALA A 203 -13.03 -25.19 -1.55
N GLU A 204 -12.78 -25.71 -0.35
CA GLU A 204 -13.40 -25.23 0.89
C GLU A 204 -13.05 -23.76 1.18
N LEU A 205 -11.81 -23.34 0.94
CA LEU A 205 -11.42 -21.93 1.06
C LEU A 205 -12.22 -21.06 0.09
N LYS A 206 -12.40 -21.50 -1.16
CA LYS A 206 -13.21 -20.77 -2.12
C LYS A 206 -14.67 -20.65 -1.67
N GLU A 207 -15.27 -21.72 -1.16
CA GLU A 207 -16.62 -21.69 -0.60
C GLU A 207 -16.73 -20.73 0.59
N ALA A 208 -15.74 -20.74 1.48
CA ALA A 208 -15.68 -19.80 2.61
C ALA A 208 -15.59 -18.34 2.15
N SER A 209 -14.86 -18.05 1.06
CA SER A 209 -14.82 -16.72 0.46
C SER A 209 -16.19 -16.30 -0.07
N GLN A 210 -16.90 -17.20 -0.76
CA GLN A 210 -18.25 -16.92 -1.25
C GLN A 210 -19.26 -16.71 -0.12
N ALA A 211 -19.13 -17.43 0.99
CA ALA A 211 -19.96 -17.22 2.17
C ALA A 211 -19.67 -15.86 2.84
N ALA A 212 -18.40 -15.48 2.94
CA ALA A 212 -17.97 -14.17 3.43
C ALA A 212 -18.51 -13.03 2.55
N ASP A 213 -18.45 -13.17 1.23
CA ASP A 213 -18.99 -12.19 0.29
C ASP A 213 -20.51 -12.04 0.44
N LYS A 214 -21.26 -13.14 0.58
CA LYS A 214 -22.71 -13.09 0.85
C LYS A 214 -23.03 -12.37 2.16
N LEU A 215 -22.24 -12.60 3.20
CA LEU A 215 -22.40 -11.93 4.48
C LEU A 215 -22.20 -10.41 4.34
N ASP A 216 -21.14 -9.97 3.65
CA ASP A 216 -20.88 -8.55 3.40
C ASP A 216 -22.03 -7.88 2.65
N HIS A 217 -22.58 -8.53 1.61
CA HIS A 217 -23.74 -8.01 0.87
C HIS A 217 -25.01 -7.94 1.73
N GLN A 218 -25.25 -8.95 2.58
CA GLN A 218 -26.38 -8.95 3.49
C GLN A 218 -26.27 -7.82 4.52
N MET A 219 -25.08 -7.61 5.10
CA MET A 219 -24.85 -6.52 6.06
C MET A 219 -25.02 -5.14 5.40
N LEU A 220 -24.56 -4.98 4.15
CA LEU A 220 -24.78 -3.74 3.39
C LEU A 220 -26.27 -3.48 3.16
N ARG A 221 -27.04 -4.50 2.76
CA ARG A 221 -28.49 -4.37 2.53
C ARG A 221 -29.22 -3.94 3.80
N LEU A 222 -28.96 -4.60 4.92
CA LEU A 222 -29.56 -4.25 6.22
C LEU A 222 -29.26 -2.81 6.61
N ARG A 223 -28.02 -2.35 6.36
CA ARG A 223 -27.64 -0.95 6.61
C ARG A 223 -28.43 0.02 5.73
N GLN A 224 -28.62 -0.29 4.44
CA GLN A 224 -29.38 0.56 3.54
C GLN A 224 -30.86 0.63 3.93
N GLU A 225 -31.46 -0.49 4.35
CA GLU A 225 -32.83 -0.55 4.87
C GLU A 225 -33.00 0.38 6.09
N ILE A 226 -32.11 0.31 7.07
CA ILE A 226 -32.14 1.17 8.27
C ILE A 226 -31.95 2.66 7.92
N LEU A 227 -31.10 2.98 6.95
CA LEU A 227 -30.88 4.38 6.54
C LEU A 227 -32.09 4.94 5.78
N ALA A 228 -32.77 4.12 4.98
CA ALA A 228 -33.99 4.52 4.29
C ALA A 228 -35.12 4.80 5.28
N GLU A 229 -35.35 3.90 6.24
CA GLU A 229 -36.38 4.08 7.28
C GLU A 229 -36.12 5.34 8.13
N ASN A 230 -34.86 5.62 8.49
CA ASN A 230 -34.52 6.84 9.23
C ASN A 230 -34.61 8.12 8.38
N GLY A 231 -34.39 8.03 7.07
CA GLY A 231 -34.60 9.14 6.13
C GLY A 231 -36.08 9.50 6.01
N ASP A 232 -36.93 8.49 5.87
CA ASP A 232 -38.40 8.64 5.82
C ASP A 232 -38.96 9.20 7.14
N LEU A 233 -38.38 8.82 8.28
CA LEU A 233 -38.75 9.37 9.60
C LEU A 233 -38.37 10.86 9.75
N ILE A 234 -37.27 11.32 9.15
CA ILE A 234 -36.83 12.72 9.20
C ILE A 234 -37.65 13.58 8.23
N GLU A 235 -37.96 13.10 7.02
CA GLU A 235 -38.84 13.80 6.08
C GLU A 235 -40.28 13.91 6.62
N GLY A 236 -40.81 12.86 7.24
CA GLY A 236 -42.11 12.90 7.91
C GLY A 236 -42.17 13.93 9.05
N ALA A 237 -41.13 13.98 9.90
CA ALA A 237 -41.05 14.95 10.99
C ALA A 237 -40.91 16.40 10.52
N LEU A 238 -40.19 16.65 9.41
CA LEU A 238 -40.05 17.98 8.81
C LEU A 238 -41.35 18.45 8.14
N HIS A 239 -42.15 17.53 7.60
CA HIS A 239 -43.45 17.85 7.00
C HIS A 239 -44.50 18.24 8.06
N GLU A 240 -44.57 17.51 9.18
CA GLU A 240 -45.47 17.84 10.31
C GLU A 240 -45.12 19.18 10.97
N MET A 241 -43.84 19.57 10.99
CA MET A 241 -43.41 20.87 11.50
C MET A 241 -43.83 22.05 10.60
N HIS A 242 -43.98 21.84 9.29
CA HIS A 242 -44.40 22.89 8.36
C HIS A 242 -45.93 23.04 8.24
N GLU A 243 -46.71 22.00 8.52
CA GLU A 243 -48.18 22.11 8.56
C GLU A 243 -48.70 22.69 9.88
N GLY A 244 -47.90 22.72 10.95
CA GLY A 244 -48.27 23.27 12.26
C GLY A 244 -48.13 24.79 12.42
N GLU A 245 -47.61 25.51 11.42
CA GLU A 245 -47.45 26.98 11.43
C GLU A 245 -48.40 27.73 10.46
N SER A 246 -49.42 27.07 9.91
CA SER A 246 -50.44 27.68 9.04
C SER A 246 -51.76 27.96 9.75
#